data_AF-A0A6H5KEG4-F1
#
_entry.id   AF-A0A6H5KEG4-F1
#
_cell.length_a   1.000
_cell.length_b   1.000
_cell.length_c   1.000
_cell.angle_alpha   90.00
_cell.angle_beta   90.00
_cell.angle_gamma   90.00
#
_symmetry.space_group_name_H-M   'P 1'
#
loop_
_entity.id
_entity.type
_entity.pdbx_description
1 polymer ?
#
loop_
_entity_poly.entity_id
_entity_poly.type
_entity_poly.pdbx_seq_one_letter_code
_entity_poly.pdbx_strand_id
1 'polypeptide(L)'
;MEDEETAEFLWQAKLAKGDYHAAMTDSMFMEWLEHRLSPAYNAIPEFKGKRMILVLDNASYHHGFDAEVKVPETNTKKHNVDLLRMFGAKSIRVRRKEGEQGVVEYNFEVPTEPGSSFPAGNREGGVSRAEVATATREYIHLNHPERLEERVVTLMRKKGWALIWTPPYMPSFQPIELFWQHGKQ
;
A
#
# COMPACT_ATOMS: atom_id res chain seq x y z
N MET A 1 -18.05 -21.43 11.50
CA MET A 1 -18.56 -20.10 11.11
C MET A 1 -19.42 -20.37 9.92
N GLU A 2 -20.72 -20.10 10.02
CA GLU A 2 -21.66 -20.20 8.90
C GLU A 2 -21.12 -19.37 7.74
N ASP A 3 -21.29 -19.88 6.52
CA ASP A 3 -20.96 -19.22 5.28
C ASP A 3 -21.79 -17.93 5.18
N GLU A 4 -21.28 -16.82 5.72
CA GLU A 4 -21.98 -15.55 5.59
C GLU A 4 -21.91 -15.10 4.13
N GLU A 5 -23.02 -15.28 3.41
CA GLU A 5 -23.22 -14.89 2.01
C GLU A 5 -23.20 -13.36 1.79
N THR A 6 -22.97 -12.56 2.84
CA THR A 6 -23.08 -11.11 2.82
C THR A 6 -21.72 -10.42 2.90
N ALA A 7 -21.61 -9.30 2.19
CA ALA A 7 -20.46 -8.41 2.28
C ALA A 7 -20.55 -7.44 3.48
N GLU A 8 -21.42 -7.68 4.47
CA GLU A 8 -21.54 -6.82 5.64
C GLU A 8 -20.26 -6.87 6.50
N PHE A 9 -19.87 -5.74 7.11
CA PHE A 9 -18.76 -5.72 8.05
C PHE A 9 -19.14 -4.90 9.27
N LEU A 10 -19.18 -5.55 10.42
CA LEU A 10 -19.54 -4.94 11.69
C LEU A 10 -18.29 -4.79 12.54
N TRP A 11 -18.05 -3.58 13.03
CA TRP A 11 -16.97 -3.29 13.98
C TRP A 11 -17.45 -2.35 15.07
N GLN A 12 -16.83 -2.45 16.24
CA GLN A 12 -17.13 -1.55 17.34
C GLN A 12 -16.50 -0.17 17.07
N ALA A 13 -17.33 0.86 16.99
CA ALA A 13 -16.86 2.23 16.84
C ALA A 13 -16.10 2.69 18.10
N LYS A 14 -15.00 3.43 17.92
CA LYS A 14 -14.22 4.01 19.02
C LYS A 14 -14.92 5.20 19.68
N LEU A 15 -15.78 5.89 18.93
CA LEU A 15 -16.54 7.04 19.40
C LEU A 15 -18.03 6.73 19.35
N ALA A 16 -18.78 7.19 20.34
CA ALA A 16 -20.22 7.00 20.43
C ALA A 16 -21.01 7.79 19.35
N LYS A 17 -20.40 8.82 18.76
CA LYS A 17 -20.95 9.65 17.67
C LYS A 17 -19.82 10.04 16.72
N GLY A 18 -20.12 10.17 15.44
CA GLY A 18 -19.17 10.68 14.44
C GLY A 18 -19.29 10.00 13.10
N ASP A 19 -18.53 10.54 12.15
CA ASP A 19 -18.37 9.98 10.82
C ASP A 19 -17.49 8.73 10.85
N TYR A 20 -17.92 7.65 10.19
CA TYR A 20 -17.18 6.40 10.10
C TYR A 20 -15.84 6.58 9.39
N HIS A 21 -15.69 7.59 8.52
CA HIS A 21 -14.41 7.86 7.84
C HIS A 21 -13.26 8.09 8.84
N ALA A 22 -13.55 8.56 10.06
CA ALA A 22 -12.53 8.72 11.11
C ALA A 22 -12.16 7.40 11.81
N ALA A 23 -12.98 6.36 11.66
CA ALA A 23 -12.77 5.04 12.26
C ALA A 23 -12.26 3.99 11.26
N MET A 24 -12.56 4.16 9.97
CA MET A 24 -12.12 3.25 8.91
C MET A 24 -10.61 3.37 8.68
N THR A 25 -9.93 2.22 8.58
CA THR A 25 -8.50 2.12 8.29
C THR A 25 -8.27 1.27 7.06
N ASP A 26 -7.09 1.35 6.45
CA ASP A 26 -6.73 0.50 5.32
C ASP A 26 -6.76 -0.99 5.71
N SER A 27 -6.36 -1.33 6.94
CA SER A 27 -6.43 -2.70 7.44
C SER A 27 -7.86 -3.21 7.49
N MET A 28 -8.77 -2.42 8.06
CA MET A 28 -10.19 -2.77 8.15
C MET A 28 -10.82 -2.89 6.76
N PHE A 29 -10.50 -1.97 5.85
CA PHE A 29 -10.98 -2.04 4.47
C PHE A 29 -10.50 -3.31 3.76
N MET A 30 -9.23 -3.67 3.94
CA MET A 30 -8.67 -4.89 3.36
C MET A 30 -9.27 -6.16 3.99
N GLU A 31 -9.51 -6.18 5.30
CA GLU A 31 -10.22 -7.28 5.96
C GLU A 31 -11.63 -7.45 5.40
N TRP A 32 -12.37 -6.36 5.21
CA TRP A 32 -13.67 -6.40 4.54
C TRP A 32 -13.56 -6.94 3.11
N LEU A 33 -12.61 -6.44 2.33
CA LEU A 33 -12.45 -6.83 0.93
C LEU A 33 -12.09 -8.32 0.79
N GLU A 34 -11.18 -8.82 1.63
CA GLU A 34 -10.67 -10.20 1.59
C GLU A 34 -11.64 -11.21 2.20
N HIS A 35 -12.25 -10.87 3.33
CA HIS A 35 -13.01 -11.81 4.15
C HIS A 35 -14.53 -11.63 4.06
N ARG A 36 -15.03 -10.52 3.50
CA ARG A 36 -16.47 -10.28 3.32
C ARG A 36 -16.86 -10.14 1.86
N LEU A 37 -16.37 -9.11 1.17
CA LEU A 37 -16.78 -8.84 -0.21
C LEU A 37 -16.37 -9.98 -1.15
N SER A 38 -15.12 -10.45 -1.05
CA SER A 38 -14.64 -11.50 -1.93
C SER A 38 -15.39 -12.83 -1.75
N PRO A 39 -15.63 -13.34 -0.53
CA PRO A 39 -16.44 -14.54 -0.32
C PRO A 39 -17.88 -14.37 -0.81
N ALA A 40 -18.54 -13.27 -0.44
CA ALA A 40 -19.91 -13.00 -0.85
C ALA A 40 -20.08 -12.99 -2.38
N TYR A 41 -19.18 -12.30 -3.10
CA TYR A 41 -19.19 -12.30 -4.56
C TYR A 41 -19.05 -13.70 -5.16
N ASN A 42 -18.15 -14.53 -4.61
CA ASN A 42 -17.90 -15.87 -5.11
C ASN A 42 -19.04 -16.86 -4.78
N ALA A 43 -19.82 -16.58 -3.73
CA ALA A 43 -20.96 -17.40 -3.34
C ALA A 43 -22.16 -17.23 -4.27
N ILE A 44 -22.29 -16.07 -4.94
CA ILE A 44 -23.41 -15.76 -5.85
C ILE A 44 -23.31 -16.61 -7.13
N PRO A 45 -24.23 -17.57 -7.37
CA PRO A 45 -24.15 -18.47 -8.51
C PRO A 45 -24.17 -17.76 -9.87
N GLU A 46 -24.90 -16.66 -9.98
CA GLU A 46 -25.03 -15.84 -11.19
C GLU A 46 -23.72 -15.16 -11.59
N PHE A 47 -22.78 -15.02 -10.65
CA PHE A 47 -21.47 -14.41 -10.87
C PHE A 47 -20.38 -15.43 -11.21
N LYS A 48 -20.70 -16.73 -11.23
CA LYS A 48 -19.75 -17.78 -11.58
C LYS A 48 -19.14 -17.53 -12.97
N GLY A 49 -17.81 -17.47 -13.02
CA GLY A 49 -17.05 -17.21 -14.25
C GLY A 49 -17.03 -15.74 -14.70
N LYS A 50 -17.71 -14.83 -13.99
CA LYS A 50 -17.63 -13.39 -14.24
C LYS A 50 -16.46 -12.77 -13.49
N ARG A 51 -15.93 -11.69 -14.06
CA ARG A 51 -14.88 -10.86 -13.45
C ARG A 51 -15.52 -9.75 -12.61
N MET A 52 -15.14 -9.65 -11.32
CA MET A 52 -15.53 -8.51 -10.51
C MET A 52 -14.84 -7.24 -11.02
N ILE A 53 -15.58 -6.14 -11.10
CA ILE A 53 -15.06 -4.79 -11.27
C ILE A 53 -15.42 -4.01 -10.01
N LEU A 54 -14.42 -3.66 -9.20
CA LEU A 54 -14.61 -2.84 -8.01
C LEU A 54 -14.43 -1.36 -8.39
N VAL A 55 -15.40 -0.53 -8.05
CA VAL A 55 -15.37 0.93 -8.30
C VAL A 55 -15.18 1.61 -6.95
N LEU A 56 -14.12 2.40 -6.79
CA LEU A 56 -13.78 3.10 -5.55
C LEU A 56 -13.55 4.59 -5.79
N ASP A 57 -13.79 5.39 -4.76
CA ASP A 57 -13.29 6.77 -4.67
C ASP A 57 -11.85 6.78 -4.14
N ASN A 58 -11.28 7.98 -3.95
CA ASN A 58 -9.88 8.14 -3.53
C ASN A 58 -9.74 8.33 -2.01
N ALA A 59 -10.62 7.73 -1.21
CA ALA A 59 -10.49 7.78 0.25
C ALA A 59 -9.12 7.22 0.68
N SER A 60 -8.45 7.87 1.64
CA SER A 60 -7.06 7.53 1.98
C SER A 60 -6.87 6.08 2.44
N TYR A 61 -7.88 5.48 3.07
CA TYR A 61 -7.84 4.08 3.49
C TYR A 61 -7.93 3.07 2.33
N HIS A 62 -8.32 3.48 1.13
CA HIS A 62 -8.24 2.62 -0.06
C HIS A 62 -6.80 2.49 -0.59
N HIS A 63 -5.92 3.44 -0.25
CA HIS A 63 -4.55 3.52 -0.75
C HIS A 63 -3.51 2.98 0.25
N GLY A 64 -3.90 1.94 1.00
CA GLY A 64 -2.97 1.25 1.91
C GLY A 64 -1.88 0.50 1.14
N PHE A 65 -0.62 0.69 1.54
CA PHE A 65 0.53 -0.04 0.99
C PHE A 65 0.80 -1.31 1.81
N ASP A 66 1.65 -2.18 1.27
CA ASP A 66 2.15 -3.36 1.97
C ASP A 66 2.58 -3.01 3.41
N ALA A 67 2.06 -3.73 4.40
CA ALA A 67 2.26 -3.39 5.81
C ALA A 67 3.72 -3.57 6.28
N GLU A 68 4.48 -4.45 5.61
CA GLU A 68 5.89 -4.73 5.88
C GLU A 68 6.78 -3.68 5.22
N VAL A 69 6.55 -3.41 3.93
CA VAL A 69 7.35 -2.44 3.16
C VAL A 69 7.01 -1.00 3.49
N LYS A 70 5.72 -0.70 3.64
CA LYS A 70 5.18 0.67 3.77
C LYS A 70 5.68 1.57 2.63
N VAL A 71 5.68 2.89 2.85
CA VAL A 71 6.26 3.86 1.90
C VAL A 71 7.71 4.12 2.33
N PRO A 72 8.74 3.72 1.54
CA PRO A 72 10.15 3.83 1.91
C PRO A 72 10.57 5.22 2.40
N GLU A 73 10.01 6.28 1.82
CA GLU A 73 10.27 7.68 2.17
C GLU A 73 9.80 8.03 3.59
N THR A 74 8.75 7.37 4.07
CA THR A 74 8.20 7.57 5.42
C THR A 74 8.88 6.70 6.47
N ASN A 75 9.54 5.62 6.05
CA ASN A 75 10.23 4.68 6.94
C ASN A 75 11.45 5.31 7.63
N THR A 76 11.85 4.72 8.76
CA THR A 76 13.14 5.04 9.38
C THR A 76 14.27 4.49 8.51
N LYS A 77 15.46 5.09 8.63
CA LYS A 77 16.65 4.61 7.92
C LYS A 77 16.97 3.14 8.25
N LYS A 78 16.80 2.75 9.51
CA LYS A 78 16.99 1.37 9.99
C LYS A 78 15.99 0.42 9.34
N HIS A 79 14.70 0.76 9.34
CA HIS A 79 13.67 -0.08 8.70
C HIS A 79 13.94 -0.30 7.22
N ASN A 80 14.36 0.73 6.48
CA ASN A 80 14.73 0.56 5.07
C ASN A 80 15.97 -0.34 4.86
N VAL A 81 16.94 -0.32 5.78
CA VAL A 81 18.07 -1.28 5.75
C VAL A 81 17.59 -2.69 6.05
N ASP A 82 16.65 -2.86 6.98
CA ASP A 82 16.04 -4.16 7.29
C ASP A 82 15.28 -4.70 6.06
N LEU A 83 14.53 -3.86 5.35
CA LEU A 83 13.87 -4.21 4.08
C LEU A 83 14.87 -4.62 3.00
N LEU A 84 15.93 -3.82 2.79
CA LEU A 84 16.98 -4.15 1.81
C LEU A 84 17.56 -5.54 2.07
N ARG A 85 17.85 -5.87 3.33
CA ARG A 85 18.34 -7.20 3.69
C ARG A 85 17.30 -8.30 3.48
N MET A 86 16.07 -8.06 3.90
CA MET A 86 14.96 -9.00 3.75
C MET A 86 14.74 -9.38 2.28
N PHE A 87 14.86 -8.41 1.37
CA PHE A 87 14.76 -8.63 -0.08
C PHE A 87 16.11 -8.98 -0.75
N GLY A 88 17.14 -9.30 0.04
CA GLY A 88 18.40 -9.84 -0.45
C GLY A 88 19.36 -8.84 -1.10
N ALA A 89 19.14 -7.53 -0.93
CA ALA A 89 20.03 -6.50 -1.45
C ALA A 89 21.39 -6.56 -0.74
N LYS A 90 22.47 -6.70 -1.52
CA LYS A 90 23.85 -6.69 -1.02
C LYS A 90 24.47 -5.29 -1.00
N SER A 91 24.03 -4.43 -1.91
CA SER A 91 24.50 -3.06 -2.02
C SER A 91 23.41 -2.13 -2.54
N ILE A 92 23.57 -0.83 -2.30
CA ILE A 92 22.73 0.22 -2.83
C ILE A 92 23.55 1.21 -3.67
N ARG A 93 22.92 1.74 -4.73
CA ARG A 93 23.49 2.79 -5.57
C ARG A 93 22.90 4.12 -5.14
N VAL A 94 23.77 5.12 -4.96
CA VAL A 94 23.39 6.47 -4.53
C VAL A 94 24.04 7.47 -5.47
N ARG A 95 23.23 8.35 -6.06
CA ARG A 95 23.68 9.39 -6.98
C ARG A 95 23.75 10.73 -6.28
N ARG A 96 24.94 11.34 -6.23
CA ARG A 96 25.17 12.66 -5.61
C ARG A 96 25.68 13.64 -6.66
N LYS A 97 25.31 14.90 -6.52
CA LYS A 97 25.87 15.97 -7.35
C LYS A 97 27.15 16.48 -6.70
N GLU A 98 28.29 16.37 -7.39
CA GLU A 98 29.57 16.89 -6.91
C GLU A 98 30.10 17.97 -7.86
N GLY A 99 30.17 19.22 -7.36
CA GLY A 99 30.77 20.35 -8.05
C GLY A 99 30.35 20.53 -9.52
N GLU A 100 31.32 20.85 -10.37
CA GLU A 100 31.18 20.92 -11.83
C GLU A 100 31.26 19.55 -12.51
N GLN A 101 31.66 18.51 -11.78
CA GLN A 101 31.90 17.14 -12.27
C GLN A 101 30.61 16.35 -12.53
N GLY A 102 29.45 16.94 -12.21
CA GLY A 102 28.14 16.37 -12.52
C GLY A 102 27.62 15.43 -11.43
N VAL A 103 26.87 14.41 -11.82
CA VAL A 103 26.29 13.42 -10.92
C VAL A 103 27.22 12.21 -10.83
N VAL A 104 27.72 11.92 -9.63
CA VAL A 104 28.58 10.77 -9.33
C VAL A 104 27.75 9.68 -8.66
N GLU A 105 27.95 8.43 -9.07
CA GLU A 105 27.28 7.26 -8.49
C GLU A 105 28.22 6.55 -7.51
N TYR A 106 27.74 6.33 -6.29
CA TYR A 106 28.43 5.61 -5.22
C TYR A 106 27.71 4.29 -4.97
N ASN A 107 28.47 3.24 -4.69
CA ASN A 107 27.94 1.95 -4.26
C ASN A 107 28.27 1.73 -2.78
N PHE A 108 27.26 1.49 -1.97
CA PHE A 108 27.42 1.22 -0.55
C PHE A 108 26.94 -0.20 -0.23
N GLU A 109 27.76 -0.97 0.49
CA GLU A 109 27.37 -2.31 0.95
C GLU A 109 26.28 -2.21 2.03
N VAL A 110 25.23 -3.00 1.88
CA VAL A 110 24.14 -3.04 2.85
C VAL A 110 24.68 -3.67 4.14
N PRO A 111 24.59 -2.98 5.30
CA PRO A 111 25.01 -3.55 6.57
C PRO A 111 24.30 -4.88 6.83
N THR A 112 25.04 -5.94 7.14
CA THR A 112 24.50 -7.32 7.23
C THR A 112 23.82 -7.61 8.57
N GLU A 113 24.31 -6.99 9.65
CA GLU A 113 23.89 -7.28 11.02
C GLU A 113 22.45 -6.82 11.32
N PRO A 114 21.60 -7.67 11.94
CA PRO A 114 20.26 -7.31 12.42
C PRO A 114 20.18 -6.00 13.19
N GLY A 115 19.45 -5.05 12.62
CA GLY A 115 19.20 -3.75 13.22
C GLY A 115 20.39 -2.78 13.16
N SER A 116 21.43 -3.10 12.39
CA SER A 116 22.45 -2.13 12.00
C SER A 116 21.92 -1.17 10.93
N SER A 117 22.65 -0.08 10.69
CA SER A 117 22.30 0.90 9.66
C SER A 117 23.56 1.57 9.11
N PHE A 118 23.47 2.20 7.94
CA PHE A 118 24.59 2.95 7.39
C PHE A 118 25.02 4.08 8.35
N PRO A 119 26.29 4.50 8.33
CA PRO A 119 26.73 5.70 9.06
C PRO A 119 25.92 6.93 8.67
N ALA A 120 25.86 7.92 9.57
CA ALA A 120 25.15 9.18 9.33
C ALA A 120 25.67 9.87 8.07
N GLY A 121 24.78 10.42 7.24
CA GLY A 121 25.12 10.93 5.90
C GLY A 121 26.13 12.08 5.87
N ASN A 122 26.34 12.77 6.99
CA ASN A 122 27.34 13.83 7.15
C ASN A 122 28.74 13.30 7.53
N ARG A 123 28.88 11.99 7.73
CA ARG A 123 30.18 11.34 8.00
C ARG A 123 30.75 10.79 6.70
N GLU A 124 32.07 10.63 6.68
CA GLU A 124 32.75 9.91 5.62
C GLU A 124 32.18 8.49 5.47
N GLY A 125 31.88 8.07 4.24
CA GLY A 125 31.19 6.81 3.96
C GLY A 125 29.73 6.74 4.43
N GLY A 126 29.15 7.86 4.88
CA GLY A 126 27.78 7.95 5.35
C GLY A 126 26.75 8.01 4.23
N VAL A 127 25.55 7.50 4.53
CA VAL A 127 24.37 7.57 3.64
C VAL A 127 23.24 8.26 4.38
N SER A 128 22.52 9.19 3.77
CA SER A 128 21.38 9.87 4.39
C SER A 128 20.14 8.98 4.43
N ARG A 129 19.15 9.33 5.24
CA ARG A 129 17.85 8.62 5.28
C ARG A 129 17.14 8.65 3.91
N ALA A 130 17.16 9.80 3.24
CA ALA A 130 16.51 9.99 1.95
C ALA A 130 17.17 9.15 0.84
N GLU A 131 18.50 9.08 0.85
CA GLU A 131 19.25 8.24 -0.09
C GLU A 131 18.94 6.75 0.13
N VAL A 132 18.94 6.28 1.39
CA VAL A 132 18.54 4.89 1.69
C VAL A 132 17.10 4.65 1.26
N ALA A 133 16.16 5.55 1.55
CA ALA A 133 14.77 5.40 1.14
C ALA A 133 14.59 5.29 -0.38
N THR A 134 15.27 6.18 -1.14
CA THR A 134 15.24 6.18 -2.61
C THR A 134 15.81 4.87 -3.15
N ALA A 135 16.98 4.46 -2.65
CA ALA A 135 17.60 3.21 -3.10
C ALA A 135 16.79 1.96 -2.71
N THR A 136 16.15 1.95 -1.54
CA THR A 136 15.21 0.89 -1.13
C THR A 136 14.03 0.83 -2.09
N ARG A 137 13.43 1.97 -2.42
CA ARG A 137 12.31 2.03 -3.38
C ARG A 137 12.75 1.51 -4.75
N GLU A 138 13.88 1.98 -5.28
CA GLU A 138 14.40 1.53 -6.57
C GLU A 138 14.68 0.03 -6.59
N TYR A 139 15.32 -0.49 -5.53
CA TYR A 139 15.61 -1.92 -5.42
C TYR A 139 14.33 -2.76 -5.40
N ILE A 140 13.35 -2.38 -4.56
CA ILE A 140 12.08 -3.11 -4.50
C ILE A 140 11.32 -2.96 -5.81
N HIS A 141 11.33 -1.79 -6.46
CA HIS A 141 10.68 -1.60 -7.75
C HIS A 141 11.24 -2.53 -8.83
N LEU A 142 12.56 -2.75 -8.85
CA LEU A 142 13.22 -3.60 -9.83
C LEU A 142 13.05 -5.11 -9.56
N ASN A 143 12.99 -5.51 -8.29
CA ASN A 143 13.04 -6.93 -7.90
C ASN A 143 11.69 -7.49 -7.39
N HIS A 144 10.86 -6.63 -6.80
CA HIS A 144 9.59 -6.95 -6.13
C HIS A 144 8.54 -5.83 -6.33
N PRO A 145 8.25 -5.40 -7.58
CA PRO A 145 7.38 -4.25 -7.86
C PRO A 145 6.01 -4.35 -7.20
N GLU A 146 5.46 -5.55 -7.05
CA GLU A 146 4.18 -5.83 -6.40
C GLU A 146 4.12 -5.41 -4.93
N ARG A 147 5.28 -5.26 -4.28
CA ARG A 147 5.39 -4.84 -2.87
C ARG A 147 5.34 -3.32 -2.69
N LEU A 148 5.43 -2.55 -3.78
CA LEU A 148 5.25 -1.09 -3.79
C LEU A 148 3.86 -0.68 -4.29
N GLU A 149 3.02 -1.64 -4.61
CA GLU A 149 1.65 -1.40 -5.06
C GLU A 149 0.70 -1.33 -3.86
N GLU A 150 -0.40 -0.61 -4.07
CA GLU A 150 -1.48 -0.55 -3.09
C GLU A 150 -2.08 -1.94 -2.91
N ARG A 151 -2.36 -2.31 -1.66
CA ARG A 151 -2.87 -3.65 -1.29
C ARG A 151 -4.12 -4.02 -2.06
N VAL A 152 -5.01 -3.05 -2.30
CA VAL A 152 -6.22 -3.23 -3.10
C VAL A 152 -5.86 -3.60 -4.54
N VAL A 153 -4.93 -2.87 -5.17
CA VAL A 153 -4.48 -3.15 -6.54
C VAL A 153 -3.88 -4.55 -6.64
N THR A 154 -2.99 -4.91 -5.71
CA THR A 154 -2.34 -6.22 -5.67
C THR A 154 -3.36 -7.34 -5.49
N LEU A 155 -4.32 -7.19 -4.57
CA LEU A 155 -5.37 -8.17 -4.33
C LEU A 155 -6.27 -8.37 -5.56
N MET A 156 -6.75 -7.27 -6.14
CA MET A 156 -7.63 -7.31 -7.31
C MET A 156 -6.93 -7.98 -8.49
N ARG A 157 -5.66 -7.65 -8.73
CA ARG A 157 -4.85 -8.29 -9.78
C ARG A 157 -4.66 -9.78 -9.53
N LYS A 158 -4.30 -10.18 -8.31
CA LYS A 158 -4.10 -11.59 -7.94
C LYS A 158 -5.36 -12.44 -8.15
N LYS A 159 -6.54 -11.85 -7.94
CA LYS A 159 -7.84 -12.50 -8.18
C LYS A 159 -8.31 -12.44 -9.64
N GLY A 160 -7.56 -11.77 -10.53
CA GLY A 160 -7.97 -11.54 -11.91
C GLY A 160 -9.14 -10.56 -12.04
N TRP A 161 -9.43 -9.77 -11.01
CA TRP A 161 -10.49 -8.77 -10.97
C TRP A 161 -10.01 -7.42 -11.52
N ALA A 162 -10.92 -6.45 -11.70
CA ALA A 162 -10.59 -5.10 -12.17
C ALA A 162 -10.90 -4.07 -11.08
N LEU A 163 -10.12 -3.00 -11.05
CA LEU A 163 -10.31 -1.87 -10.16
C LEU A 163 -10.46 -0.60 -10.98
N ILE A 164 -11.45 0.22 -10.66
CA ILE A 164 -11.68 1.54 -11.25
C ILE A 164 -11.66 2.57 -10.13
N TRP A 165 -10.72 3.52 -10.23
CA TRP A 165 -10.73 4.73 -9.43
C TRP A 165 -11.54 5.80 -10.13
N THR A 166 -12.53 6.33 -9.44
CA THR A 166 -13.25 7.52 -9.93
C THR A 166 -12.40 8.79 -9.76
N PRO A 167 -12.66 9.86 -10.52
CA PRO A 167 -12.00 11.13 -10.30
C PRO A 167 -12.23 11.66 -8.88
N PRO A 168 -11.23 12.29 -8.24
CA PRO A 168 -11.37 12.83 -6.90
C PRO A 168 -12.43 13.94 -6.87
N TYR A 169 -13.18 14.01 -5.77
CA TYR A 169 -14.24 14.99 -5.51
C TYR A 169 -15.39 15.00 -6.54
N MET A 170 -15.64 13.86 -7.21
CA MET A 170 -16.72 13.71 -8.18
C MET A 170 -17.71 12.62 -7.77
N PRO A 171 -18.57 12.88 -6.76
CA PRO A 171 -19.58 11.90 -6.30
C PRO A 171 -20.58 11.52 -7.41
N SER A 172 -20.75 12.33 -8.45
CA SER A 172 -21.58 12.00 -9.62
C SER A 172 -21.12 10.76 -10.38
N PHE A 173 -19.85 10.33 -10.24
CA PHE A 173 -19.36 9.08 -10.83
C PHE A 173 -19.49 7.87 -9.90
N GLN A 174 -19.98 8.06 -8.67
CA GLN A 174 -20.12 7.00 -7.66
C GLN A 174 -21.55 6.45 -7.67
N PRO A 175 -21.80 5.23 -8.19
CA PRO A 175 -23.17 4.69 -8.28
C PRO A 175 -23.85 4.54 -6.91
N ILE A 176 -23.05 4.38 -5.84
CA ILE A 176 -23.57 4.27 -4.47
C ILE A 176 -24.34 5.54 -4.03
N GLU A 177 -24.04 6.72 -4.60
CA GLU A 177 -24.76 7.95 -4.30
C GLU A 177 -26.23 7.88 -4.71
N LEU A 178 -26.55 7.16 -5.79
CA LEU A 178 -27.93 6.91 -6.20
C LEU A 178 -28.68 6.08 -5.16
N PHE A 179 -28.00 5.13 -4.52
CA PHE A 179 -28.59 4.32 -3.45
C PHE A 179 -28.79 5.16 -2.19
N TRP A 180 -27.78 5.93 -1.76
CA TRP A 180 -27.87 6.79 -0.58
C TRP A 180 -28.93 7.88 -0.70
N GLN A 181 -29.15 8.41 -1.91
CA GLN A 181 -30.23 9.37 -2.18
C GLN A 181 -31.60 8.80 -1.81
N HIS A 182 -31.83 7.50 -2.01
CA HIS A 182 -33.10 6.84 -1.67
C HIS A 182 -33.15 6.38 -0.21
N GLY A 183 -32.01 6.07 0.40
CA GLY A 183 -31.92 5.59 1.79
C GLY A 183 -31.97 6.70 2.86
N LYS A 184 -31.63 7.94 2.50
CA LYS A 184 -31.81 9.11 3.38
C LYS A 184 -33.24 9.67 3.23
N GLN A 185 -34.23 8.99 3.81
CA GLN A 185 -35.57 9.53 4.05
C GLN A 185 -35.78 9.77 5.55
#